data_AF-A0A8S3IN21-F1
#
_entry.id   AF-A0A8S3IN21-F1
#
_cell.length_a   1.000
_cell.length_b   1.000
_cell.length_c   1.000
_cell.angle_alpha   90.00
_cell.angle_beta   90.00
_cell.angle_gamma   90.00
#
_symmetry.space_group_name_H-M   'P 1'
#
loop_
_entity.id
_entity.type
_entity.pdbx_description
1 polymer ?
#
loop_
_entity_poly.entity_id
_entity_poly.type
_entity_poly.pdbx_seq_one_letter_code
_entity_poly.pdbx_strand_id
1 'polypeptide(L)'
;MMTIRLLLIILFITQTNGKNQKTFSPIENSRPIIGILTQPASSIWQTSNRTTYLAASYVKYVESTGAQVVPIRMYQPIDYYLHLFNSLNGVLFPGGDFSNEYFYVAKLFYTWSLKVK
;
A
#
# COMPACT_ATOMS: atom_id res chain seq x y z
N MET A 1 -1.56 30.76 55.89
CA MET A 1 -2.34 30.49 54.66
C MET A 1 -1.44 30.12 53.45
N MET A 2 -0.32 29.39 53.66
CA MET A 2 0.68 29.09 52.60
C MET A 2 1.30 27.69 52.73
N THR A 3 0.70 26.78 53.50
CA THR A 3 1.19 25.40 53.69
C THR A 3 0.31 24.37 52.97
N ILE A 4 -0.99 24.64 52.84
CA ILE A 4 -1.96 23.75 52.17
C ILE A 4 -1.72 23.66 50.64
N ARG A 5 -1.16 24.70 50.02
CA ARG A 5 -0.84 24.70 48.57
C ARG A 5 0.31 23.76 48.20
N LEU A 6 1.26 23.51 49.11
CA LEU A 6 2.41 22.65 48.82
C LEU A 6 2.04 21.15 48.91
N LEU A 7 1.11 20.80 49.80
CA LEU A 7 0.63 19.41 49.98
C LEU A 7 -0.19 18.91 48.77
N LEU A 8 -0.94 19.80 48.11
CA LEU A 8 -1.77 19.45 46.94
C LEU A 8 -0.96 19.18 45.68
N ILE A 9 0.22 19.80 45.54
CA ILE A 9 1.10 19.58 44.37
C ILE A 9 1.75 18.20 44.44
N ILE A 10 2.10 17.72 45.64
CA ILE A 10 2.70 16.38 45.84
C ILE A 10 1.67 15.28 45.51
N LEU A 11 0.39 15.49 45.80
CA LEU A 11 -0.68 14.54 45.45
C LEU A 11 -0.98 14.47 43.94
N PHE A 12 -0.65 15.52 43.18
CA PHE A 12 -0.82 15.53 41.73
C PHE A 12 0.28 14.76 41.01
N ILE A 13 1.49 14.70 41.57
CA ILE A 13 2.64 14.02 40.96
C ILE A 13 2.51 12.49 41.08
N THR A 14 1.82 11.98 42.11
CA THR A 14 1.62 10.53 42.30
C THR A 14 0.46 9.94 41.48
N GLN A 15 -0.31 10.77 40.76
CA GLN A 15 -1.45 10.32 39.94
C GLN A 15 -1.15 10.16 38.44
N THR A 16 0.11 10.18 38.01
CA THR A 16 0.45 9.62 36.69
C THR A 16 0.62 8.11 36.80
N ASN A 17 -0.52 7.46 37.05
CA ASN A 17 -0.73 6.04 36.83
C ASN A 17 0.03 5.61 35.57
N GLY A 18 0.98 4.69 35.74
CA GLY A 18 1.62 3.97 34.66
C GLY A 18 0.53 3.29 33.85
N LYS A 19 0.05 3.98 32.81
CA LYS A 19 -0.68 3.36 31.74
C LYS A 19 0.32 2.40 31.11
N ASN A 20 0.30 1.14 31.54
CA ASN A 20 0.76 0.02 30.74
C ASN A 20 -0.11 0.00 29.49
N GLN A 21 0.16 0.91 28.57
CA GLN A 21 -0.35 0.80 27.22
C GLN A 21 0.39 -0.40 26.66
N LYS A 22 -0.33 -1.49 26.40
CA LYS A 22 0.12 -2.43 25.37
C LYS A 22 0.30 -1.56 24.13
N THR A 23 1.53 -1.14 23.87
CA THR A 23 1.88 -0.49 22.62
C THR A 23 1.62 -1.58 21.58
N PHE A 24 0.49 -1.47 20.89
CA PHE A 24 0.29 -2.21 19.66
C PHE A 24 1.30 -1.58 18.70
N SER A 25 2.53 -2.09 18.69
CA SER A 25 3.46 -1.79 17.61
C SER A 25 2.84 -2.45 16.39
N PRO A 26 2.34 -1.67 15.40
CA PRO A 26 1.93 -2.27 14.15
C PRO A 26 3.12 -3.10 13.66
N ILE A 27 2.86 -4.29 13.12
CA ILE A 27 3.91 -5.03 12.41
C ILE A 27 4.25 -4.16 11.20
N GLU A 28 5.32 -3.37 11.32
CA GLU A 28 5.73 -2.44 10.29
C GLU A 28 6.60 -3.18 9.28
N ASN A 29 6.14 -3.23 8.03
CA ASN A 29 6.96 -3.70 6.93
C ASN A 29 7.86 -2.55 6.45
N SER A 30 9.15 -2.61 6.80
CA SER A 30 10.16 -1.63 6.39
C SER A 30 10.58 -1.74 4.92
N ARG A 31 10.09 -2.75 4.18
CA ARG A 31 10.33 -2.96 2.74
C ARG A 31 9.01 -3.30 2.04
N PRO A 32 8.08 -2.35 1.91
CA PRO A 32 6.80 -2.59 1.27
C PRO A 32 6.99 -2.89 -0.22
N ILE A 33 6.25 -3.87 -0.73
CA ILE A 33 6.18 -4.23 -2.14
C ILE A 33 4.86 -3.70 -2.70
N ILE A 34 4.95 -2.80 -3.68
CA ILE A 34 3.81 -2.15 -4.31
C ILE A 34 3.65 -2.67 -5.73
N GLY A 35 2.47 -3.19 -6.02
CA GLY A 35 2.09 -3.59 -7.37
C GLY A 35 1.70 -2.38 -8.22
N ILE A 36 2.20 -2.26 -9.45
CA ILE A 36 1.75 -1.23 -10.39
C ILE A 36 1.08 -1.88 -11.59
N LEU A 37 -0.19 -1.52 -11.85
CA LEU A 37 -0.94 -2.05 -12.98
C LEU A 37 -0.35 -1.59 -14.31
N THR A 38 -0.02 -2.54 -15.17
CA THR A 38 0.49 -2.27 -16.53
C THR A 38 -0.65 -1.86 -17.46
N GLN A 39 -0.31 -1.19 -18.57
CA GLN A 39 -1.25 -0.73 -19.59
C GLN A 39 -1.02 -1.45 -20.92
N PRO A 40 -1.97 -1.44 -21.87
CA PRO A 40 -1.75 -2.06 -23.18
C PRO A 40 -0.54 -1.40 -23.86
N ALA A 41 0.36 -2.21 -24.41
CA ALA A 41 1.38 -1.66 -25.28
C ALA A 41 0.72 -1.12 -26.56
N SER A 42 1.15 0.06 -27.02
CA SER A 42 0.72 0.56 -28.32
C SER A 42 1.06 -0.43 -29.42
N SER A 43 0.21 -0.54 -30.44
CA SER A 43 0.32 -1.50 -31.55
C SER A 43 1.68 -1.47 -32.25
N ILE A 44 2.36 -0.31 -32.25
CA ILE A 44 3.69 -0.13 -32.86
C ILE A 44 4.78 -0.84 -32.05
N TRP A 45 4.59 -1.00 -30.74
CA TRP A 45 5.56 -1.59 -29.81
C TRP A 45 5.16 -3.00 -29.36
N GLN A 46 3.99 -3.47 -29.80
CA GLN A 46 3.46 -4.75 -29.42
C GLN A 46 4.20 -5.86 -30.17
N THR A 47 4.78 -6.79 -29.43
CA THR A 47 5.36 -8.02 -29.98
C THR A 47 4.73 -9.22 -29.29
N SER A 48 4.98 -10.43 -29.79
CA SER A 48 4.53 -11.67 -29.14
C SER A 48 4.91 -11.72 -27.65
N ASN A 49 6.01 -11.05 -27.27
CA ASN A 49 6.55 -11.04 -25.91
C ASN A 49 6.33 -9.71 -25.16
N ARG A 50 5.71 -8.70 -25.79
CA ARG A 50 5.49 -7.37 -25.20
C ARG A 50 4.08 -6.90 -25.47
N THR A 51 3.15 -7.33 -24.63
CA THR A 51 1.73 -6.96 -24.74
C THR A 51 1.34 -5.79 -23.84
N THR A 52 2.15 -5.47 -22.84
CA THR A 52 1.87 -4.44 -21.84
C THR A 52 3.08 -3.52 -21.60
N TYR A 53 2.82 -2.28 -21.20
CA TYR A 53 3.80 -1.25 -20.87
C TYR A 53 3.62 -0.73 -19.42
N LEU A 54 4.72 -0.29 -18.81
CA LEU A 54 4.75 0.38 -17.52
C LEU A 54 5.67 1.61 -17.63
N ALA A 55 5.13 2.80 -17.36
CA ALA A 55 5.94 4.01 -17.40
C ALA A 55 6.93 4.04 -16.23
N ALA A 56 8.20 4.31 -16.55
CA ALA A 56 9.28 4.38 -15.57
C ALA A 56 9.08 5.49 -14.53
N SER A 57 8.28 6.51 -14.83
CA SER A 57 7.93 7.58 -13.89
C SER A 57 7.19 7.04 -12.66
N TYR A 58 6.24 6.11 -12.82
CA TYR A 58 5.54 5.50 -11.70
C TYR A 58 6.45 4.60 -10.87
N VAL A 59 7.37 3.87 -11.53
CA VAL A 59 8.37 3.05 -10.83
C VAL A 59 9.25 3.93 -9.96
N LYS A 60 9.83 5.00 -10.53
CA LYS A 60 10.67 5.96 -9.79
C LYS A 60 9.91 6.67 -8.68
N TYR A 61 8.64 7.01 -8.91
CA TYR A 61 7.80 7.62 -7.89
C TYR A 61 7.69 6.71 -6.66
N VAL A 62 7.38 5.43 -6.87
CA VAL A 62 7.26 4.46 -5.77
C VAL A 62 8.62 4.15 -5.13
N GLU A 63 9.66 3.89 -5.92
CA GLU A 63 11.00 3.58 -5.42
C GLU A 63 11.61 4.73 -4.61
N SER A 64 11.29 5.99 -4.94
CA SER A 64 11.77 7.15 -4.19
C SER A 64 11.25 7.20 -2.74
N THR A 65 10.22 6.42 -2.41
CA THR A 65 9.70 6.26 -1.04
C THR A 65 10.40 5.14 -0.25
N GLY A 66 11.31 4.38 -0.88
CA GLY A 66 11.94 3.20 -0.30
C GLY A 66 11.17 1.89 -0.50
N ALA A 67 10.05 1.93 -1.24
CA ALA A 67 9.27 0.75 -1.60
C ALA A 67 9.85 -0.01 -2.80
N GLN A 68 9.59 -1.31 -2.89
CA GLN A 68 9.90 -2.13 -4.06
C GLN A 68 8.70 -2.20 -5.01
N VAL A 69 8.95 -2.32 -6.30
CA VAL A 69 7.89 -2.33 -7.33
C VAL A 69 7.78 -3.71 -7.99
N VAL A 70 6.54 -4.19 -8.15
CA VAL A 70 6.22 -5.37 -8.96
C VAL A 70 5.21 -4.99 -10.05
N PRO A 71 5.45 -5.30 -11.33
CA PRO A 71 4.47 -5.06 -12.37
C PRO A 71 3.31 -6.06 -12.29
N ILE A 72 2.06 -5.55 -12.25
CA ILE A 72 0.85 -6.35 -12.40
C ILE A 72 0.54 -6.43 -13.89
N ARG A 73 0.91 -7.55 -14.52
CA ARG A 73 0.68 -7.78 -15.94
C ARG A 73 -0.81 -8.00 -16.20
N MET A 74 -1.35 -7.34 -17.22
CA MET A 74 -2.71 -7.59 -17.69
C MET A 74 -2.83 -8.92 -18.45
N TYR A 75 -4.06 -9.33 -18.75
CA TYR A 75 -4.37 -10.55 -19.52
C TYR A 75 -3.81 -11.82 -18.87
N GLN A 76 -3.76 -11.85 -17.55
CA GLN A 76 -3.35 -13.01 -16.76
C GLN A 76 -4.58 -13.72 -16.16
N PRO A 77 -4.48 -15.00 -15.80
CA PRO A 77 -5.58 -15.72 -15.14
C PRO A 77 -5.86 -15.15 -13.75
N ILE A 78 -7.08 -15.38 -13.24
CA ILE A 78 -7.52 -14.86 -11.94
C ILE A 78 -6.60 -15.27 -10.78
N ASP A 79 -6.07 -16.50 -10.81
CA ASP A 79 -5.19 -17.04 -9.77
C ASP A 79 -3.87 -16.27 -9.69
N TYR A 80 -3.36 -15.77 -10.82
CA TYR A 80 -2.17 -14.91 -10.84
C TYR A 80 -2.42 -13.60 -10.07
N TYR A 81 -3.58 -12.96 -10.31
CA TYR A 81 -3.94 -11.73 -9.62
C TYR A 81 -4.16 -11.96 -8.13
N LEU A 82 -4.82 -13.07 -7.76
CA LEU A 82 -5.06 -13.42 -6.37
C LEU A 82 -3.74 -13.70 -5.63
N HIS A 83 -2.83 -14.44 -6.25
CA HIS A 83 -1.49 -14.69 -5.71
C HIS A 83 -0.72 -13.38 -5.48
N LEU A 84 -0.74 -12.47 -6.48
CA LEU A 84 -0.12 -11.15 -6.32
C LEU A 84 -0.77 -10.34 -5.21
N PHE A 85 -2.11 -10.26 -5.17
CA PHE A 85 -2.82 -9.50 -4.14
C PHE A 85 -2.40 -9.90 -2.73
N ASN A 86 -2.29 -11.20 -2.47
CA ASN A 86 -1.88 -11.72 -1.16
C ASN A 86 -0.37 -11.51 -0.85
N SER A 87 0.43 -11.20 -1.87
CA SER A 87 1.89 -10.98 -1.73
C SER A 87 2.28 -9.50 -1.65
N LEU A 88 1.36 -8.60 -1.98
CA LEU A 88 1.63 -7.16 -2.09
C LEU A 88 1.16 -6.41 -0.83
N ASN A 89 1.86 -5.31 -0.52
CA ASN A 89 1.47 -4.40 0.56
C ASN A 89 0.53 -3.28 0.08
N GLY A 90 0.48 -3.04 -1.23
CA GLY A 90 -0.39 -2.04 -1.84
C GLY A 90 -0.37 -2.12 -3.36
N VAL A 91 -1.29 -1.40 -3.99
CA VAL A 91 -1.40 -1.33 -5.45
C VAL A 91 -1.60 0.09 -5.92
N LEU A 92 -0.91 0.46 -7.00
CA LEU A 92 -1.03 1.73 -7.71
C LEU A 92 -1.68 1.50 -9.08
N PHE A 93 -2.71 2.31 -9.36
CA PHE A 93 -3.39 2.36 -10.66
C PHE A 93 -2.91 3.61 -11.42
N PRO A 94 -1.97 3.48 -12.37
CA PRO A 94 -1.44 4.62 -13.10
C PRO A 94 -2.47 5.24 -14.04
N GLY A 95 -2.33 6.54 -14.34
CA GLY A 95 -3.10 7.18 -15.42
C GLY A 95 -2.62 6.75 -16.82
N GLY A 96 -3.39 7.07 -17.86
CA GLY A 96 -3.04 6.83 -19.27
C GLY A 96 -4.20 6.21 -20.04
N ASP A 97 -3.92 5.18 -20.84
CA ASP A 97 -4.96 4.45 -21.59
C ASP A 97 -5.74 3.49 -20.69
N PHE A 98 -7.07 3.50 -20.86
CA PHE A 98 -8.01 2.78 -20.00
C PHE A 98 -8.80 1.76 -20.82
N SER A 99 -8.25 0.54 -20.92
CA SER A 99 -8.94 -0.57 -21.56
C SER A 99 -9.97 -1.22 -20.64
N ASN A 100 -10.89 -2.02 -21.21
CA ASN A 100 -11.81 -2.83 -20.42
C ASN A 100 -11.07 -3.79 -19.47
N GLU A 101 -9.94 -4.34 -19.92
CA GLU A 101 -9.08 -5.19 -19.09
C GLU A 101 -8.47 -4.41 -17.92
N TYR A 102 -8.02 -3.17 -18.15
CA TYR A 102 -7.50 -2.31 -17.10
C TYR A 102 -8.53 -2.11 -15.98
N PHE A 103 -9.77 -1.74 -16.35
CA PHE A 103 -10.85 -1.58 -15.37
C PHE A 103 -11.24 -2.87 -14.68
N TYR A 104 -11.24 -3.99 -15.42
CA TYR A 104 -11.50 -5.31 -14.84
C TYR A 104 -10.49 -5.65 -13.74
N VAL A 105 -9.18 -5.55 -14.03
CA VAL A 105 -8.12 -5.84 -13.06
C VAL A 105 -8.15 -4.85 -11.90
N ALA A 106 -8.29 -3.55 -12.16
CA ALA A 106 -8.40 -2.54 -11.11
C ALA A 106 -9.59 -2.81 -10.18
N LYS A 107 -10.75 -3.21 -10.73
CA LYS A 107 -11.92 -3.60 -9.96
C LYS A 107 -11.67 -4.84 -9.10
N LEU A 108 -10.96 -5.86 -9.60
CA LEU A 108 -10.60 -7.03 -8.80
C LEU A 108 -9.83 -6.62 -7.55
N PHE A 109 -8.70 -5.92 -7.73
CA PHE A 109 -7.84 -5.48 -6.63
C PHE A 109 -8.56 -4.55 -5.65
N TYR A 110 -9.38 -3.62 -6.16
CA TYR A 110 -10.21 -2.75 -5.32
C TYR A 110 -11.25 -3.54 -4.52
N THR A 111 -11.97 -4.48 -5.15
CA THR A 111 -12.98 -5.27 -4.43
C THR A 111 -12.38 -6.20 -3.40
N TRP A 112 -11.16 -6.70 -3.62
CA TRP A 112 -10.44 -7.50 -2.63
C TRP A 112 -9.92 -6.64 -1.48
N SER A 113 -9.41 -5.43 -1.74
CA SER A 113 -8.94 -4.56 -0.67
C SER A 113 -10.06 -4.15 0.29
N LEU A 114 -11.30 -3.99 -0.19
CA LEU A 114 -12.47 -3.74 0.65
C LEU A 114 -12.86 -4.93 1.57
N LYS A 115 -12.39 -6.14 1.27
CA LYS A 115 -12.71 -7.35 2.05
C LYS A 115 -11.65 -7.68 3.11
N VAL A 116 -10.46 -7.09 3.00
CA VAL A 116 -9.40 -7.26 3.99
C VAL A 116 -9.74 -6.37 5.19
N LYS A 117 -9.91 -6.99 6.37
CA LYS A 117 -10.15 -6.31 7.64
C LYS A 117 -8.87 -6.11 8.42
#